data_AF-A0A7V9IDN9-F1
#
_entry.id   AF-A0A7V9IDN9-F1
#
_cell.length_a   1.000
_cell.length_b   1.000
_cell.length_c   1.000
_cell.angle_alpha   90.00
_cell.angle_beta   90.00
_cell.angle_gamma   90.00
#
_symmetry.space_group_name_H-M   'P 1'
#
loop_
_entity.id
_entity.type
_entity.pdbx_description
1 polymer ?
#
loop_
_entity_poly.entity_id
_entity_poly.type
_entity_poly.pdbx_seq_one_letter_code
_entity_poly.pdbx_strand_id
1 'polypeptide(L)'
;TRSTNSSFLNLDYNFKYDDPNDKNRFFFRSDHFHYAVNGIPVAFWFTGVHADYHQPGDTADKIDYQKMEKIARTIFLTMWKLAELKERPAVDKTLPPELTRR
;
A
#
# COMPACT_ATOMS: atom_id res chain seq x y z
N THR A 1 -7.99 -6.75 0.84
CA THR A 1 -7.76 -5.84 1.98
C THR A 1 -9.06 -5.35 2.61
N ARG A 2 -10.02 -4.79 1.84
CA ARG A 2 -11.28 -4.20 2.36
C ARG A 2 -12.09 -5.10 3.30
N SER A 3 -12.31 -6.37 2.93
CA SER A 3 -13.07 -7.32 3.76
C SER A 3 -12.38 -7.63 5.09
N THR A 4 -11.05 -7.62 5.14
CA THR A 4 -10.30 -7.75 6.39
C THR A 4 -10.43 -6.50 7.25
N ASN A 5 -10.34 -5.33 6.63
CA ASN A 5 -10.43 -4.05 7.30
C ASN A 5 -11.77 -3.83 7.99
N SER A 6 -12.87 -4.12 7.29
CA SER A 6 -14.23 -3.97 7.82
C SER A 6 -14.50 -4.88 9.02
N SER A 7 -13.80 -6.02 9.10
CA SER A 7 -13.92 -6.96 10.23
C SER A 7 -13.03 -6.60 11.42
N PHE A 8 -12.19 -5.56 11.31
CA PHE A 8 -11.18 -5.28 12.33
C PHE A 8 -11.28 -3.85 12.86
N LEU A 9 -10.52 -2.91 12.30
CA LEU A 9 -10.40 -1.55 12.84
C LEU A 9 -10.97 -0.48 11.93
N ASN A 10 -11.58 -0.90 10.81
CA ASN A 10 -12.30 -0.06 9.87
C ASN A 10 -11.53 1.21 9.48
N LEU A 11 -10.27 1.03 9.06
CA LEU A 11 -9.43 2.13 8.59
C LEU A 11 -10.02 2.75 7.33
N ASP A 12 -10.00 4.08 7.23
CA ASP A 12 -10.37 4.76 5.99
C ASP A 12 -9.25 4.61 4.96
N TYR A 13 -9.54 3.91 3.86
CA TYR A 13 -8.59 3.74 2.77
C TYR A 13 -8.65 4.91 1.81
N ASN A 14 -7.52 5.60 1.68
CA ASN A 14 -7.32 6.66 0.70
C ASN A 14 -6.55 6.11 -0.51
N PHE A 15 -7.18 6.13 -1.68
CA PHE A 15 -6.61 5.64 -2.94
C PHE A 15 -6.00 6.74 -3.80
N LYS A 16 -5.77 7.95 -3.25
CA LYS A 16 -5.19 9.09 -3.97
C LYS A 16 -3.94 8.71 -4.76
N TYR A 17 -3.05 7.91 -4.17
CA TYR A 17 -1.77 7.56 -4.78
C TYR A 17 -1.87 6.44 -5.82
N ASP A 18 -3.02 5.79 -5.95
CA ASP A 18 -3.29 4.83 -7.04
C ASP A 18 -3.53 5.53 -8.37
N ASP A 19 -3.82 6.84 -8.39
CA ASP A 19 -4.05 7.61 -9.61
C ASP A 19 -2.75 7.73 -10.41
N PRO A 20 -2.68 7.18 -11.65
CA PRO A 20 -1.52 7.33 -12.51
C PRO A 20 -1.16 8.79 -12.82
N ASN A 21 -2.12 9.70 -12.68
CA ASN A 21 -1.96 11.14 -12.91
C ASN A 21 -1.55 11.92 -11.64
N ASP A 22 -1.35 11.27 -10.49
CA ASP A 22 -0.79 11.93 -9.31
C ASP A 22 0.57 12.54 -9.65
N LYS A 23 0.70 13.86 -9.47
CA LYS A 23 1.91 14.60 -9.85
C LYS A 23 3.17 14.09 -9.18
N ASN A 24 3.07 13.57 -7.95
CA ASN A 24 4.21 13.06 -7.21
C ASN A 24 4.58 11.63 -7.61
N ARG A 25 3.65 10.92 -8.29
CA ARG A 25 3.85 9.58 -8.84
C ARG A 25 4.29 8.57 -7.76
N PHE A 26 3.77 8.69 -6.54
CA PHE A 26 4.24 7.89 -5.39
C PHE A 26 4.12 6.38 -5.59
N PHE A 27 3.05 5.90 -6.24
CA PHE A 27 2.90 4.48 -6.57
C PHE A 27 4.10 3.94 -7.38
N PHE A 28 4.67 4.77 -8.26
CA PHE A 28 5.77 4.37 -9.14
C PHE A 28 7.16 4.47 -8.49
N ARG A 29 7.25 4.91 -7.23
CA ARG A 29 8.51 5.30 -6.55
C ARG A 29 8.85 4.43 -5.35
N SER A 30 8.26 3.25 -5.24
CA SER A 30 8.49 2.30 -4.15
C SER A 30 8.70 0.89 -4.70
N ASP A 31 9.26 -0.01 -3.88
CA ASP A 31 9.75 -1.32 -4.31
C ASP A 31 8.68 -2.21 -4.95
N HIS A 32 7.43 -2.09 -4.51
CA HIS A 32 6.31 -2.85 -5.04
C HIS A 32 6.08 -2.64 -6.55
N PHE A 33 6.48 -1.49 -7.10
CA PHE A 33 6.24 -1.15 -8.51
C PHE A 33 6.87 -2.17 -9.47
N HIS A 34 8.07 -2.67 -9.17
CA HIS A 34 8.74 -3.66 -10.01
C HIS A 34 8.02 -5.01 -10.05
N TYR A 35 7.23 -5.34 -9.02
CA TYR A 35 6.35 -6.51 -9.05
C TYR A 35 5.14 -6.25 -9.94
N ALA A 36 4.54 -5.06 -9.82
CA ALA A 36 3.37 -4.67 -10.60
C ALA A 36 3.64 -4.67 -12.12
N VAL A 37 4.80 -4.17 -12.59
CA VAL A 37 5.16 -4.20 -14.02
C VAL A 37 5.34 -5.60 -14.59
N ASN A 38 5.58 -6.60 -13.73
CA ASN A 38 5.69 -8.00 -14.12
C ASN A 38 4.37 -8.77 -13.89
N GLY A 39 3.24 -8.08 -13.69
CA GLY A 39 1.93 -8.70 -13.52
C GLY A 39 1.77 -9.46 -12.19
N ILE A 40 2.61 -9.16 -11.18
CA ILE A 40 2.47 -9.72 -9.84
C ILE A 40 1.50 -8.83 -9.04
N PRO A 41 0.47 -9.38 -8.39
CA PRO A 41 -0.44 -8.61 -7.55
C PRO A 41 0.30 -7.91 -6.40
N VAL A 42 -0.04 -6.65 -6.15
CA VAL A 42 0.59 -5.83 -5.10
C VAL A 42 -0.47 -5.15 -4.24
N ALA A 43 -0.09 -4.81 -3.01
CA ALA A 43 -0.82 -3.88 -2.15
C ALA A 43 0.18 -2.88 -1.59
N PHE A 44 -0.04 -1.59 -1.85
CA PHE A 44 0.83 -0.52 -1.38
C PHE A 44 0.22 0.16 -0.14
N TRP A 45 0.80 -0.10 1.02
CA TRP A 45 0.38 0.50 2.28
C TRP A 45 1.21 1.76 2.55
N PHE A 46 0.60 2.92 2.34
CA PHE A 46 1.29 4.20 2.47
C PHE A 46 0.42 5.22 3.18
N THR A 47 0.98 5.88 4.19
CA THR A 47 0.28 6.90 4.99
C THR A 47 0.43 8.32 4.43
N GLY A 48 1.16 8.49 3.32
CA GLY A 48 1.52 9.79 2.77
C GLY A 48 2.87 10.29 3.29
N VAL A 49 3.25 11.50 2.86
CA VAL A 49 4.41 12.22 3.39
C VAL A 49 4.03 13.06 4.62
N HIS A 50 5.02 13.38 5.44
CA HIS A 50 4.89 14.24 6.62
C HIS A 50 5.92 15.38 6.58
N ALA A 51 5.80 16.35 7.48
CA ALA A 51 6.64 17.56 7.49
C ALA A 51 8.14 17.26 7.60
N ASP A 52 8.49 16.17 8.28
CA ASP A 52 9.87 15.73 8.48
C ASP A 52 10.37 14.70 7.43
N TYR A 53 9.59 14.39 6.39
CA TYR A 53 9.98 13.40 5.38
C TYR A 53 11.30 13.78 4.70
N HIS A 54 12.27 12.86 4.67
CA HIS A 54 13.66 13.10 4.23
C HIS A 54 14.40 14.20 5.01
N GLN A 55 13.99 14.48 6.25
CA GLN A 55 14.66 15.45 7.12
C GLN A 55 15.18 14.76 8.40
N PRO A 56 16.17 15.34 9.10
CA PRO A 56 16.68 14.80 10.36
C PRO A 56 15.63 14.66 11.47
N GLY A 57 14.50 15.37 11.36
CA GLY A 57 13.40 15.33 12.30
C GLY A 57 12.48 14.11 12.16
N ASP A 58 12.76 13.18 11.25
CA ASP A 58 12.02 11.91 11.10
C ASP A 58 12.44 10.92 12.20
N THR A 59 11.89 11.13 13.39
CA THR A 59 12.30 10.44 14.62
C THR A 59 11.15 9.68 15.28
N ALA A 60 11.49 8.63 16.03
CA ALA A 60 10.53 7.67 16.57
C ALA A 60 9.50 8.30 17.53
N ASP A 61 9.88 9.35 18.26
CA ASP A 61 9.00 10.06 19.19
C ASP A 61 7.79 10.74 18.52
N LYS A 62 7.84 10.94 17.20
CA LYS A 62 6.75 11.54 16.41
C LYS A 62 5.80 10.51 15.79
N ILE A 63 6.04 9.22 15.98
CA ILE A 63 5.20 8.16 15.44
C ILE A 63 3.86 8.14 16.19
N ASP A 64 2.75 8.13 15.44
CA ASP A 64 1.44 7.76 15.97
C ASP A 64 1.36 6.24 16.14
N TYR A 65 1.80 5.75 17.30
CA TYR A 65 1.86 4.32 17.60
C TYR A 65 0.49 3.66 17.64
N GLN A 66 -0.56 4.38 18.07
CA GLN A 66 -1.91 3.84 18.09
C GLN A 66 -2.38 3.56 16.65
N LYS A 67 -2.19 4.51 15.73
CA LYS A 67 -2.49 4.30 14.32
C LYS A 67 -1.61 3.22 13.71
N MET A 68 -0.32 3.19 14.04
CA MET A 68 0.62 2.19 13.52
C MET A 68 0.21 0.76 13.92
N GLU A 69 -0.19 0.54 15.18
CA GLU A 69 -0.69 -0.76 15.65
C GLU A 69 -1.91 -1.19 14.81
N LYS A 70 -2.85 -0.27 14.58
CA LYS A 70 -4.06 -0.54 13.81
C LYS A 70 -3.75 -0.98 12.38
N ILE A 71 -2.80 -0.29 11.72
CA ILE A 71 -2.31 -0.63 10.39
C ILE A 71 -1.63 -2.01 10.40
N ALA A 72 -0.69 -2.24 11.33
CA ALA A 72 0.08 -3.47 11.41
C ALA A 72 -0.82 -4.70 11.61
N ARG A 73 -1.81 -4.63 12.51
CA ARG A 73 -2.77 -5.73 12.73
C ARG A 73 -3.65 -5.98 11.50
N THR A 74 -4.06 -4.93 10.78
CA THR A 74 -4.83 -5.06 9.54
C THR A 74 -4.01 -5.73 8.43
N ILE A 75 -2.73 -5.35 8.29
CA ILE A 75 -1.80 -5.98 7.34
C ILE A 75 -1.59 -7.45 7.70
N PHE A 76 -1.32 -7.75 8.97
CA PHE A 76 -1.12 -9.12 9.45
C PHE A 76 -2.31 -10.02 9.10
N LEU A 77 -3.54 -9.60 9.45
CA LEU A 77 -4.75 -10.37 9.16
C LEU A 77 -5.01 -10.49 7.66
N THR A 78 -4.60 -9.49 6.86
CA THR A 78 -4.69 -9.57 5.40
C THR A 78 -3.75 -10.64 4.86
N MET A 79 -2.51 -10.68 5.35
CA MET A 79 -1.52 -11.69 4.99
C MET A 79 -1.94 -13.09 5.43
N TRP A 80 -2.53 -13.22 6.62
CA TRP A 80 -3.10 -14.48 7.11
C TRP A 80 -4.15 -15.03 6.15
N LYS A 81 -5.16 -14.21 5.83
CA LYS A 81 -6.20 -14.61 4.86
C LYS A 81 -5.64 -14.90 3.47
N LEU A 82 -4.62 -14.14 3.04
CA LEU A 82 -3.93 -14.36 1.76
C LEU A 82 -3.27 -15.74 1.72
N ALA A 83 -2.62 -16.16 2.81
CA ALA A 83 -1.95 -17.46 2.90
C ALA A 83 -2.92 -18.65 2.86
N GLU A 84 -4.19 -18.45 3.24
CA GLU A 84 -5.25 -19.47 3.23
C GLU A 84 -6.03 -19.52 1.90
N LEU A 85 -5.75 -18.62 0.93
CA LEU A 85 -6.46 -18.64 -0.34
C LEU A 85 -6.11 -19.90 -1.14
N LYS A 86 -7.15 -20.57 -1.68
CA LYS A 86 -6.98 -21.70 -2.59
C LYS A 86 -6.39 -21.28 -3.94
N GLU A 87 -6.74 -20.07 -4.37
CA GLU A 87 -6.35 -19.51 -5.65
C GLU A 87 -5.50 -18.26 -5.45
N ARG A 88 -4.53 -18.07 -6.34
CA ARG A 88 -3.73 -16.85 -6.35
C ARG A 88 -4.63 -15.62 -6.59
N PRO A 89 -4.42 -14.50 -5.88
CA PRO A 89 -5.12 -13.26 -6.19
C PRO A 89 -4.91 -12.84 -7.64
N ALA A 90 -5.98 -12.37 -8.29
CA ALA A 90 -5.89 -11.72 -9.58
C ALA A 90 -5.32 -10.31 -9.45
N VAL A 91 -4.66 -9.83 -10.50
CA VAL A 91 -4.35 -8.41 -10.65
C VAL A 91 -5.66 -7.68 -10.99
N ASP A 92 -6.00 -6.66 -10.21
CA ASP A 92 -7.28 -5.93 -10.32
C ASP A 92 -7.17 -4.62 -11.12
N LYS A 93 -5.95 -4.13 -11.34
CA LYS A 93 -5.67 -2.92 -12.13
C LYS A 93 -4.51 -3.17 -13.10
N THR A 94 -4.69 -2.73 -14.34
CA THR A 94 -3.60 -2.72 -15.32
C THR A 94 -2.81 -1.42 -15.21
N LEU A 95 -1.49 -1.53 -15.32
CA LEU A 95 -0.63 -0.35 -15.39
C LEU A 95 -0.78 0.34 -16.76
N PRO A 96 -0.56 1.66 -16.84
CA PRO A 96 -0.48 2.36 -18.10
C PRO A 96 0.48 1.68 -19.09
N PRO A 97 0.13 1.56 -20.39
CA PRO A 97 0.94 0.86 -21.39
C PRO A 97 2.38 1.40 -21.50
N GLU A 98 2.58 2.69 -21.30
CA GLU A 98 3.89 3.34 -21.31
C GLU A 98 4.83 2.86 -20.19
N LEU A 99 4.31 2.24 -19.13
CA LEU A 99 5.09 1.70 -18.01
C LEU A 99 5.38 0.20 -18.12
N THR A 100 4.76 -0.47 -19.09
CA THR A 100 4.91 -1.92 -19.31
C THR A 100 5.68 -2.26 -20.59
N ARG A 101 5.90 -1.28 -21.48
CA ARG A 101 6.80 -1.42 -22.63
C ARG A 101 8.25 -1.30 -22.16
N ARG A 102 9.00 -2.39 -22.25
CA ARG A 102 10.47 -2.38 -22.14
C ARG A 102 11.10 -2.02 -23.48
#